data_AF-A0A655PZK4-F1
#
_entry.id   AF-A0A655PZK4-F1
#
_cell.length_a   1.000
_cell.length_b   1.000
_cell.length_c   1.000
_cell.angle_alpha   90.00
_cell.angle_beta   90.00
_cell.angle_gamma   90.00
#
_symmetry.space_group_name_H-M   'P 1'
#
loop_
_entity.id
_entity.type
_entity.pdbx_description
1 polymer ?
#
loop_
_entity_poly.entity_id
_entity_poly.type
_entity_poly.pdbx_seq_one_letter_code
_entity_poly.pdbx_strand_id
1 'polypeptide(L)'
;MIPDEVFHDIEHLIKLRNQLNHDATEYQFTDPQILAPIKALNLVKKMGMLHLNVVEPDDDIDLSFYHLQLQRQQQVIKSGLSLAIIQICNALNKDSPF
;
A
#
# COMPACT_ATOMS: atom_id res chain seq x y z
N MET A 1 20.41 -14.56 2.69
CA MET A 1 19.79 -14.34 4.01
C MET A 1 18.87 -13.13 3.89
N ILE A 2 17.60 -13.22 4.30
CA ILE A 2 16.61 -12.14 4.06
C ILE A 2 16.95 -10.92 4.93
N PRO A 3 16.99 -9.69 4.36
CA PRO A 3 17.19 -8.48 5.15
C PRO A 3 16.08 -8.26 6.18
N ASP A 4 16.43 -7.78 7.37
CA ASP A 4 15.51 -7.60 8.49
C ASP A 4 14.28 -6.74 8.13
N GLU A 5 14.48 -5.65 7.38
CA GLU A 5 13.38 -4.80 6.94
C GLU A 5 12.41 -5.51 5.97
N VAL A 6 12.93 -6.37 5.10
CA VAL A 6 12.12 -7.15 4.16
C VAL A 6 11.29 -8.18 4.93
N PHE A 7 11.87 -8.81 5.94
CA PHE A 7 11.17 -9.72 6.83
C PHE A 7 10.00 -9.01 7.56
N HIS A 8 10.26 -7.82 8.14
CA HIS A 8 9.23 -7.03 8.82
C HIS A 8 8.12 -6.56 7.87
N ASP A 9 8.45 -6.18 6.64
CA ASP A 9 7.45 -5.81 5.63
C ASP A 9 6.54 -7.00 5.26
N ILE A 10 7.11 -8.20 5.12
CA ILE A 10 6.34 -9.44 4.89
C ILE A 10 5.42 -9.73 6.07
N GLU A 11 5.92 -9.66 7.32
CA GLU A 11 5.08 -9.86 8.50
C GLU A 11 3.90 -8.88 8.56
N HIS A 12 4.15 -7.59 8.30
CA HIS A 12 3.09 -6.59 8.29
C HIS A 12 2.04 -6.87 7.23
N LEU A 13 2.44 -7.27 6.02
CA LEU A 13 1.51 -7.65 4.95
C LEU A 13 0.67 -8.89 5.32
N ILE A 14 1.27 -9.88 5.97
CA ILE A 14 0.54 -11.07 6.46
C ILE A 14 -0.47 -10.67 7.54
N LYS A 15 -0.06 -9.83 8.52
CA LYS A 15 -0.95 -9.33 9.57
C LYS A 15 -2.13 -8.55 8.99
N LEU A 16 -1.87 -7.64 8.04
CA LEU A 16 -2.91 -6.87 7.36
C LEU A 16 -3.88 -7.80 6.59
N ARG A 17 -3.37 -8.72 5.78
CA ARG A 17 -4.21 -9.71 5.07
C ARG A 17 -5.09 -10.49 6.03
N ASN A 18 -4.52 -10.97 7.14
CA ASN A 18 -5.28 -11.75 8.12
C ASN A 18 -6.38 -10.90 8.77
N GLN A 19 -6.09 -9.65 9.13
CA GLN A 19 -7.10 -8.73 9.65
C GLN A 19 -8.25 -8.53 8.65
N LEU A 20 -7.93 -8.20 7.40
CA LEU A 20 -8.94 -7.98 6.35
C LEU A 20 -9.78 -9.23 6.06
N ASN A 21 -9.17 -10.42 6.10
CA ASN A 21 -9.89 -11.67 5.87
C ASN A 21 -10.86 -12.05 7.01
N HIS A 22 -10.70 -11.49 8.20
CA HIS A 22 -11.58 -11.73 9.36
C HIS A 22 -12.53 -10.56 9.63
N ASP A 23 -12.47 -9.52 8.80
CA ASP A 23 -13.39 -8.39 8.82
C ASP A 23 -14.44 -8.56 7.70
N ALA A 24 -15.69 -8.18 7.97
CA ALA A 24 -16.77 -8.18 6.99
C ALA A 24 -16.84 -6.86 6.20
N THR A 25 -16.00 -5.88 6.56
CA THR A 25 -15.99 -4.54 5.97
C THR A 25 -15.30 -4.54 4.60
N GLU A 26 -15.94 -3.92 3.61
CA GLU A 26 -15.31 -3.65 2.32
C GLU A 26 -14.47 -2.37 2.39
N TYR A 27 -13.19 -2.50 2.07
CA TYR A 27 -12.24 -1.38 2.12
C TYR A 27 -11.76 -0.96 0.74
N GLN A 28 -11.44 0.32 0.62
CA GLN A 28 -10.73 0.92 -0.50
C GLN A 28 -9.29 1.26 -0.10
N PHE A 29 -8.39 1.40 -1.08
CA PHE A 29 -6.98 1.70 -0.80
C PHE A 29 -6.76 3.08 -0.18
N THR A 30 -7.69 4.00 -0.40
CA THR A 30 -7.69 5.35 0.19
C THR A 30 -8.15 5.35 1.64
N ASP A 31 -8.74 4.26 2.13
CA ASP A 31 -9.23 4.20 3.51
C ASP A 31 -8.04 4.23 4.48
N PRO A 32 -8.10 5.01 5.57
CA PRO A 32 -7.00 5.12 6.51
C PRO A 32 -6.52 3.77 7.07
N GLN A 33 -7.46 2.82 7.23
CA GLN A 33 -7.20 1.47 7.74
C GLN A 33 -6.36 0.63 6.78
N ILE A 34 -6.39 0.94 5.47
CA ILE A 34 -5.55 0.29 4.45
C ILE A 34 -4.29 1.11 4.20
N LEU A 35 -4.45 2.42 4.07
CA LEU A 35 -3.38 3.34 3.69
C LEU A 35 -2.30 3.47 4.76
N ALA A 36 -2.66 3.52 6.04
CA ALA A 36 -1.67 3.67 7.12
C ALA A 36 -0.74 2.45 7.23
N PRO A 37 -1.23 1.19 7.21
CA PRO A 37 -0.37 0.01 7.13
C PRO A 37 0.54 -0.01 5.90
N ILE A 38 0.04 0.39 4.72
CA ILE A 38 0.87 0.47 3.50
C ILE A 38 1.99 1.49 3.66
N LYS A 39 1.70 2.69 4.19
CA LYS A 39 2.70 3.72 4.47
C LYS A 39 3.73 3.29 5.53
N ALA A 40 3.38 2.35 6.40
CA ALA A 40 4.26 1.88 7.46
C ALA A 40 5.38 0.95 6.94
N LEU A 41 5.21 0.33 5.76
CA LEU A 41 6.20 -0.56 5.13
C LEU A 41 7.52 0.18 4.87
N ASN A 42 8.63 -0.47 5.19
CA ASN A 42 9.98 0.05 5.01
C ASN A 42 10.29 0.31 3.53
N LEU A 43 9.90 -0.61 2.64
CA LEU A 43 10.07 -0.43 1.19
C LEU A 43 9.27 0.76 0.65
N VAL A 44 8.05 0.99 1.12
CA VAL A 44 7.23 2.13 0.70
C VAL A 44 7.87 3.45 1.16
N LYS A 45 8.42 3.50 2.38
CA LYS A 45 9.20 4.64 2.87
C LYS A 45 10.47 4.87 2.05
N LYS A 46 11.22 3.82 1.74
CA LYS A 46 12.46 3.87 0.93
C LYS A 46 12.22 4.34 -0.50
N MET A 47 11.08 3.98 -1.10
CA MET A 47 10.70 4.42 -2.44
C MET A 47 10.26 5.89 -2.50
N GLY A 48 10.24 6.61 -1.36
CA GLY A 48 9.80 8.01 -1.33
C GLY A 48 8.32 8.19 -1.62
N MET A 49 7.51 7.14 -1.43
CA MET A 49 6.05 7.17 -1.66
C MET A 49 5.28 7.89 -0.54
N LEU A 50 5.90 8.86 0.12
CA LEU A 50 5.32 9.66 1.19
C LEU A 50 4.12 10.50 0.72
N HIS A 51 3.96 10.72 -0.59
CA HIS A 51 2.87 11.49 -1.19
C HIS A 51 1.58 10.69 -1.44
N LEU A 52 1.42 9.48 -0.90
CA LEU A 52 0.15 8.76 -0.92
C LEU A 52 -0.89 9.41 0.01
N ASN A 53 -1.11 10.71 -0.09
CA ASN A 53 -2.10 11.43 0.69
C ASN A 53 -3.41 11.50 -0.09
N VAL A 54 -4.51 11.18 0.58
CA VAL A 54 -5.85 11.43 0.07
C VAL A 54 -6.05 12.94 0.15
N VAL A 55 -6.31 13.56 -1.00
CA VAL A 55 -6.69 14.97 -1.07
C VAL A 55 -8.17 15.05 -0.72
N GLU A 56 -8.50 15.75 0.37
CA GLU A 56 -9.87 16.09 0.71
C GLU A 56 -10.43 17.06 -0.34
N PRO A 57 -11.70 16.90 -0.75
CA PRO A 57 -12.30 17.83 -1.68
C PRO A 57 -12.50 19.18 -0.99
N ASP A 58 -12.32 20.27 -1.75
CA ASP A 58 -12.80 21.59 -1.35
C ASP A 58 -14.34 21.60 -1.46
N ASP A 59 -15.01 22.43 -0.65
CA ASP A 59 -16.47 22.46 -0.53
C ASP A 59 -17.17 22.76 -1.89
N ASP A 60 -16.45 23.37 -2.84
CA ASP A 60 -16.92 23.75 -4.17
C ASP A 60 -16.63 22.72 -5.29
N ILE A 61 -16.03 21.57 -4.98
CA ILE A 61 -15.68 20.56 -5.99
C ILE A 61 -16.92 19.71 -6.36
N ASP A 62 -17.22 19.64 -7.66
CA ASP A 62 -18.25 18.73 -8.16
C ASP A 62 -17.92 17.26 -7.83
N LEU A 63 -18.91 16.57 -7.25
CA LEU A 63 -18.88 15.16 -6.85
C LEU A 63 -18.32 14.25 -7.94
N SER A 64 -18.59 14.53 -9.22
CA SER A 64 -18.08 13.74 -10.34
C SER A 64 -16.54 13.81 -10.45
N PHE A 65 -15.97 15.00 -10.25
CA PHE A 65 -14.52 15.22 -10.22
C PHE A 65 -13.89 14.64 -8.96
N TYR A 66 -14.59 14.71 -7.82
CA TYR A 66 -14.13 14.08 -6.58
C TYR A 66 -14.01 12.56 -6.74
N HIS A 67 -15.02 11.90 -7.31
CA HIS A 67 -14.95 10.46 -7.58
C HIS A 67 -13.80 10.09 -8.52
N LEU A 68 -13.59 10.86 -9.59
CA LEU A 68 -12.47 10.66 -10.50
C LEU A 68 -11.11 10.81 -9.79
N GLN A 69 -10.99 11.81 -8.91
CA GLN A 69 -9.78 12.05 -8.15
C GLN A 69 -9.50 10.91 -7.16
N LEU A 70 -10.53 10.43 -6.47
CA LEU A 70 -10.42 9.30 -5.54
C LEU A 70 -9.97 8.02 -6.27
N GLN A 71 -10.53 7.74 -7.46
CA GLN A 71 -10.10 6.62 -8.29
C GLN A 71 -8.63 6.72 -8.71
N ARG A 72 -8.16 7.92 -9.08
CA ARG A 72 -6.74 8.15 -9.40
C ARG A 72 -5.85 7.87 -8.20
N GLN A 73 -6.20 8.37 -7.02
CA GLN A 73 -5.44 8.13 -5.80
C GLN A 73 -5.40 6.63 -5.46
N GLN A 74 -6.53 5.95 -5.54
CA GLN A 74 -6.61 4.51 -5.34
C GLN A 74 -5.69 3.75 -6.29
N GLN A 75 -5.65 4.13 -7.58
CA GLN A 75 -4.77 3.50 -8.55
C GLN A 75 -3.29 3.74 -8.24
N VAL A 76 -2.91 4.96 -7.81
CA VAL A 76 -1.54 5.27 -7.39
C VAL A 76 -1.10 4.44 -6.19
N ILE A 77 -1.95 4.34 -5.16
CA ILE A 77 -1.69 3.53 -3.96
C ILE A 77 -1.51 2.06 -4.35
N LYS A 78 -2.42 1.54 -5.18
CA LYS A 78 -2.37 0.16 -5.69
C LYS A 78 -1.09 -0.12 -6.45
N SER A 79 -0.71 0.73 -7.40
CA SER A 79 0.53 0.59 -8.18
C SER A 79 1.77 0.62 -7.30
N GLY A 80 1.79 1.50 -6.29
CA GLY A 80 2.86 1.57 -5.30
C GLY A 80 3.04 0.30 -4.49
N LEU A 81 1.93 -0.22 -3.95
CA LEU A 81 1.93 -1.46 -3.21
C LEU A 81 2.40 -2.64 -4.08
N SER A 82 1.90 -2.73 -5.32
CA SER A 82 2.36 -3.76 -6.27
C SER A 82 3.87 -3.70 -6.50
N LEU A 83 4.43 -2.49 -6.66
CA LEU A 83 5.88 -2.33 -6.82
C LEU A 83 6.65 -2.76 -5.57
N ALA A 84 6.16 -2.42 -4.37
CA ALA A 84 6.76 -2.89 -3.12
C ALA A 84 6.78 -4.42 -3.05
N ILE A 85 5.66 -5.09 -3.37
CA ILE A 85 5.56 -6.55 -3.38
C ILE A 85 6.54 -7.16 -4.39
N ILE A 86 6.66 -6.60 -5.59
CA ILE A 86 7.63 -7.08 -6.60
C ILE A 86 9.07 -6.97 -6.04
N GLN A 87 9.40 -5.88 -5.35
CA GLN A 87 10.73 -5.74 -4.74
C GLN A 87 10.98 -6.74 -3.62
N ILE A 88 9.97 -7.04 -2.80
CA ILE A 88 10.05 -8.11 -1.79
C ILE A 88 10.36 -9.45 -2.48
N CYS A 89 9.60 -9.81 -3.52
CA CYS A 89 9.83 -11.06 -4.26
C CYS A 89 11.24 -11.11 -4.88
N ASN A 90 11.72 -10.00 -5.43
CA ASN A 90 13.08 -9.92 -5.99
C ASN A 90 14.15 -10.07 -4.91
N ALA A 91 13.93 -9.52 -3.71
CA ALA A 91 14.84 -9.70 -2.58
C ALA A 91 14.87 -11.17 -2.09
N LEU A 92 13.74 -11.86 -2.11
CA LEU A 92 13.66 -13.29 -1.78
C LEU A 92 14.34 -14.17 -2.85
N ASN A 93 14.20 -13.83 -4.13
CA ASN A 93 14.78 -14.60 -5.23
C ASN A 93 16.29 -14.41 -5.39
N LYS A 94 16.86 -13.30 -4.90
CA LYS A 94 18.31 -13.03 -4.98
C LYS A 94 19.18 -14.08 -4.27
N ASP A 95 18.59 -14.86 -3.37
CA ASP A 95 19.26 -15.96 -2.66
C ASP A 95 18.98 -17.34 -3.25
N SER A 96 18.32 -17.47 -4.43
CA SER A 96 18.16 -18.77 -5.11
C SER A 96 19.45 -19.12 -5.85
N PRO A 97 20.21 -20.17 -5.45
CA PRO A 97 21.40 -20.62 -6.15
C PRO A 97 21.08 -21.60 -7.29
N PHE A 98 19.82 -21.64 -7.73
CA PHE A 98 19.33 -22.45 -8.85
C PHE A 98 18.80 -21.53 -9.94
#